data_AF-A0A078SJJ4-F1
#
_entry.id   AF-A0A078SJJ4-F1
#
_cell.length_a   1.000
_cell.length_b   1.000
_cell.length_c   1.000
_cell.angle_alpha   90.00
_cell.angle_beta   90.00
_cell.angle_gamma   90.00
#
_symmetry.space_group_name_H-M   'P 1'
#
loop_
_entity.id
_entity.type
_entity.pdbx_description
1 polymer ?
#
loop_
_entity_poly.entity_id
_entity_poly.type
_entity_poly.pdbx_seq_one_letter_code
_entity_poly.pdbx_strand_id
1 'polypeptide(L)'
;ILQSIETKGWVDIENDYYQLLKVGMDSPGCNYTISELNEQFAFLQEKLIEYLHTIETDNVRNDLQNAIIDFFDPADFSTEGKKKALDSIGLNISSLADVEYNYGERDKLIPKRIMLLSFNYTKTAKMYGNFNITHNYIHGELEKPENIIFGYGDELDKSYQSILDMNDNELLRYVKSVKYLETRHYHDLLEFLLAAPFQVLIMGHSCGNSDRTLLNTVFEHENCVSIKPFYHKWEDGRDNYLELVQNISRNFTNMKLFRDRVVNKEQCKTM
;
A
#
# COMPACT_ATOMS: atom_id res chain seq x y z
N ILE A 1 -11.83 20.24 4.07
CA ILE A 1 -11.95 18.95 4.80
C ILE A 1 -13.41 18.60 5.12
N LEU A 2 -14.18 19.41 5.86
CA LEU A 2 -15.60 19.09 6.16
C LEU A 2 -16.46 18.80 4.91
N GLN A 3 -16.31 19.59 3.85
CA GLN A 3 -17.01 19.35 2.57
C GLN A 3 -16.62 18.02 1.90
N SER A 4 -15.39 17.56 2.07
CA SER A 4 -14.94 16.26 1.57
C SER A 4 -15.49 15.12 2.40
N ILE A 5 -15.64 15.31 3.71
CA ILE A 5 -16.29 14.35 4.61
C ILE A 5 -17.76 14.15 4.21
N GLU A 6 -18.47 15.24 3.92
CA GLU A 6 -19.88 15.19 3.51
C GLU A 6 -20.10 14.52 2.15
N THR A 7 -19.14 14.64 1.23
CA THR A 7 -19.30 14.17 -0.17
C THR A 7 -18.60 12.85 -0.47
N LYS A 8 -17.54 12.51 0.27
CA LYS A 8 -16.68 11.34 0.04
C LYS A 8 -16.46 10.49 1.29
N GLY A 9 -17.03 10.85 2.45
CA GLY A 9 -16.78 10.15 3.71
C GLY A 9 -15.35 10.32 4.21
N TRP A 10 -14.71 9.26 4.70
CA TRP A 10 -13.33 9.32 5.22
C TRP A 10 -12.24 9.33 4.13
N VAL A 11 -12.60 9.51 2.87
CA VAL A 11 -11.68 9.46 1.71
C VAL A 11 -11.01 10.82 1.49
N ASP A 12 -9.74 10.80 1.08
CA ASP A 12 -8.90 11.96 0.73
C ASP A 12 -8.60 12.98 1.84
N ILE A 13 -9.03 12.76 3.09
CA ILE A 13 -8.81 13.72 4.20
C ILE A 13 -7.33 14.05 4.40
N GLU A 14 -6.45 13.05 4.32
CA GLU A 14 -4.99 13.22 4.43
C GLU A 14 -4.44 14.11 3.30
N ASN A 15 -4.92 13.92 2.07
CA ASN A 15 -4.52 14.75 0.93
C ASN A 15 -5.06 16.17 1.06
N ASP A 16 -6.31 16.34 1.50
CA ASP A 16 -6.89 17.67 1.74
C ASP A 16 -6.13 18.45 2.80
N TYR A 17 -5.75 17.79 3.90
CA TYR A 17 -4.88 18.37 4.92
C TYR A 17 -3.55 18.80 4.30
N TYR A 18 -2.91 17.95 3.48
CA TYR A 18 -1.66 18.28 2.81
C TYR A 18 -1.80 19.47 1.84
N GLN A 19 -2.91 19.57 1.09
CA GLN A 19 -3.14 20.72 0.22
C GLN A 19 -3.34 22.01 1.02
N LEU A 20 -4.06 21.95 2.15
CA LEU A 20 -4.22 23.11 3.03
C LEU A 20 -2.88 23.53 3.64
N LEU A 21 -2.04 22.58 4.06
CA LEU A 21 -0.70 22.86 4.54
C LEU A 21 0.09 23.71 3.53
N LYS A 22 0.09 23.28 2.25
CA LYS A 22 0.76 24.01 1.16
C LYS A 22 0.17 25.40 0.92
N VAL A 23 -1.16 25.54 0.96
CA VAL A 23 -1.81 26.85 0.81
C VAL A 23 -1.47 27.80 1.96
N GLY A 24 -1.47 27.30 3.21
CA GLY A 24 -1.11 28.08 4.39
C GLY A 24 0.34 28.57 4.38
N MET A 25 1.24 27.83 3.74
CA MET A 25 2.63 28.22 3.51
C MET A 25 2.77 29.35 2.49
N ASP A 26 2.04 29.27 1.37
CA ASP A 26 2.20 30.19 0.23
C ASP A 26 1.44 31.52 0.43
N SER A 27 0.48 31.58 1.36
CA SER A 27 -0.45 32.71 1.51
C SER A 27 -0.40 33.36 2.89
N PRO A 28 0.30 34.50 3.06
CA PRO A 28 0.37 35.26 4.31
C PRO A 28 -0.98 35.83 4.83
N GLY A 29 -2.07 35.62 4.09
CA GLY A 29 -3.43 36.06 4.41
C GLY A 29 -4.44 34.91 4.57
N CYS A 30 -3.97 33.67 4.77
CA CYS A 30 -4.85 32.55 5.10
C CYS A 30 -5.66 32.82 6.37
N ASN A 31 -6.92 32.37 6.38
CA ASN A 31 -7.85 32.54 7.49
C ASN A 31 -7.63 31.53 8.63
N TYR A 32 -6.50 30.81 8.63
CA TYR A 32 -6.09 29.86 9.65
C TYR A 32 -4.57 29.83 9.76
N THR A 33 -4.09 29.40 10.93
CA THR A 33 -2.70 29.10 11.21
C THR A 33 -2.42 27.60 11.06
N ILE A 34 -1.16 27.20 10.86
CA ILE A 34 -0.77 25.79 10.79
C ILE A 34 -1.11 25.06 12.10
N SER A 35 -0.98 25.72 13.25
CA SER A 35 -1.38 25.15 14.54
C SER A 35 -2.88 24.83 14.60
N GLU A 36 -3.75 25.75 14.15
CA GLU A 36 -5.19 25.51 14.10
C GLU A 36 -5.55 24.37 13.13
N LEU A 37 -4.85 24.29 11.99
CA LEU A 37 -5.02 23.18 11.05
C LEU A 37 -4.62 21.84 11.69
N ASN A 38 -3.51 21.81 12.44
CA ASN A 38 -3.02 20.63 13.16
C ASN A 38 -3.96 20.17 14.27
N GLU A 39 -4.59 21.10 14.98
CA GLU A 39 -5.61 20.81 16.00
C GLU A 39 -6.88 20.23 15.37
N GLN A 40 -7.34 20.80 14.25
CA GLN A 40 -8.48 20.26 13.51
C GLN A 40 -8.20 18.85 12.98
N PHE A 41 -6.98 18.60 12.50
CA PHE A 41 -6.58 17.29 12.01
C PHE A 41 -6.49 16.25 13.14
N ALA A 42 -6.00 16.64 14.32
CA ALA A 42 -6.01 15.80 15.52
C ALA A 42 -7.44 15.38 15.90
N PHE A 43 -8.37 16.35 15.92
CA PHE A 43 -9.78 16.08 16.21
C PHE A 43 -10.40 15.12 15.19
N LEU A 44 -10.06 15.25 13.91
CA LEU A 44 -10.52 14.31 12.89
C LEU A 44 -9.97 12.91 13.07
N GLN A 45 -8.72 12.77 13.52
CA GLN A 45 -8.16 11.46 13.87
C GLN A 45 -8.94 10.80 15.02
N GLU A 46 -9.30 11.55 16.06
CA GLU A 46 -10.14 11.03 17.16
C GLU A 46 -11.50 10.55 16.64
N LYS A 47 -12.14 11.34 15.76
CA LYS A 47 -13.43 10.98 15.15
C LYS A 47 -13.33 9.80 14.19
N LEU A 48 -12.21 9.66 13.48
CA LEU A 48 -11.94 8.48 12.66
C LEU A 48 -11.87 7.24 13.55
N ILE A 49 -11.14 7.31 14.67
CA ILE A 49 -11.02 6.19 15.62
C ILE A 49 -12.40 5.82 16.18
N GLU A 50 -13.21 6.79 16.60
CA GLU A 50 -14.59 6.54 17.07
C GLU A 50 -15.42 5.83 15.99
N TYR A 51 -15.38 6.33 14.75
CA TYR A 51 -16.11 5.74 13.63
C TYR A 51 -15.66 4.29 13.35
N LEU A 52 -14.35 4.04 13.32
CA LEU A 52 -13.79 2.73 13.02
C LEU A 52 -14.20 1.67 14.05
N HIS A 53 -14.44 2.04 15.31
CA HIS A 53 -15.00 1.13 16.32
C HIS A 53 -16.45 0.71 16.04
N THR A 54 -17.17 1.44 15.19
CA THR A 54 -18.56 1.10 14.79
C THR A 54 -18.63 0.15 13.60
N ILE A 55 -17.51 -0.11 12.93
CA ILE A 55 -17.47 -0.94 11.72
C ILE A 55 -17.44 -2.42 12.09
N GLU A 56 -18.39 -3.18 11.57
CA GLU A 56 -18.35 -4.65 11.62
C GLU A 56 -17.32 -5.20 10.63
N THR A 57 -16.47 -6.12 11.10
CA THR A 57 -15.41 -6.72 10.27
C THR A 57 -15.64 -8.19 9.97
N ASP A 58 -16.69 -8.82 10.49
CA ASP A 58 -16.75 -10.29 10.63
C ASP A 58 -17.03 -11.07 9.32
N ASN A 59 -16.94 -10.42 8.16
CA ASN A 59 -17.18 -11.03 6.86
C ASN A 59 -15.88 -11.53 6.20
N VAL A 60 -15.53 -12.80 6.46
CA VAL A 60 -14.39 -13.46 5.82
C VAL A 60 -14.78 -13.94 4.42
N ARG A 61 -13.99 -13.55 3.42
CA ARG A 61 -14.13 -14.09 2.07
C ARG A 61 -13.09 -15.17 1.77
N ASN A 62 -13.54 -16.39 1.48
CA ASN A 62 -12.66 -17.52 1.21
C ASN A 62 -11.84 -17.38 -0.09
N ASP A 63 -12.38 -16.67 -1.08
CA ASP A 63 -11.65 -16.39 -2.32
C ASP A 63 -10.42 -15.51 -2.07
N LEU A 64 -10.54 -14.49 -1.20
CA LEU A 64 -9.40 -13.67 -0.73
C LEU A 64 -8.35 -14.52 -0.03
N GLN A 65 -8.77 -15.37 0.91
CA GLN A 65 -7.86 -16.29 1.60
C GLN A 65 -7.07 -17.15 0.61
N ASN A 66 -7.76 -17.74 -0.38
CA ASN A 66 -7.13 -18.58 -1.39
C ASN A 66 -6.15 -17.81 -2.28
N ALA A 67 -6.47 -16.56 -2.66
CA ALA A 67 -5.57 -15.74 -3.46
C ALA A 67 -4.32 -15.29 -2.69
N ILE A 68 -4.43 -15.04 -1.38
CA ILE A 68 -3.30 -14.65 -0.52
C ILE A 68 -2.24 -15.77 -0.47
N ILE A 69 -2.67 -17.03 -0.40
CA ILE A 69 -1.79 -18.19 -0.23
C ILE A 69 -1.50 -18.93 -1.54
N ASP A 70 -1.92 -18.36 -2.67
CA ASP A 70 -1.77 -18.97 -4.00
C ASP A 70 -0.29 -19.14 -4.37
N PHE A 71 -0.03 -20.05 -5.30
CA PHE A 71 1.33 -20.29 -5.78
C PHE A 71 1.77 -19.13 -6.66
N PHE A 72 3.07 -18.88 -6.71
CA PHE A 72 3.59 -17.96 -7.72
C PHE A 72 3.32 -18.49 -9.13
N ASP A 73 2.84 -17.61 -10.01
CA ASP A 73 2.80 -17.86 -11.44
C ASP A 73 4.01 -17.18 -12.10
N PRO A 74 4.99 -17.93 -12.63
CA PRO A 74 6.13 -17.33 -13.30
C PRO A 74 5.79 -16.52 -14.56
N ALA A 75 4.57 -16.64 -15.09
CA ALA A 75 4.09 -15.76 -16.17
C ALA A 75 3.80 -14.33 -15.68
N ASP A 76 3.55 -14.15 -14.37
CA ASP A 76 3.36 -12.82 -13.77
C ASP A 76 4.68 -12.09 -13.53
N PHE A 77 5.83 -12.76 -13.56
CA PHE A 77 7.12 -12.14 -13.22
C PHE A 77 7.61 -11.20 -14.33
N SER A 78 8.13 -10.05 -13.91
CA SER A 78 8.72 -9.04 -14.79
C SER A 78 9.90 -9.60 -15.57
N THR A 79 10.18 -9.01 -16.73
CA THR A 79 11.27 -9.47 -17.60
C THR A 79 12.61 -9.40 -16.88
N GLU A 80 12.85 -8.32 -16.13
CA GLU A 80 14.10 -8.10 -15.39
C GLU A 80 14.18 -8.96 -14.11
N GLY A 81 13.06 -9.19 -13.43
CA GLY A 81 13.00 -9.91 -12.16
C GLY A 81 12.89 -11.43 -12.27
N LYS A 82 12.38 -11.95 -13.39
CA LYS A 82 12.02 -13.36 -13.56
C LYS A 82 13.18 -14.32 -13.32
N LYS A 83 14.34 -14.08 -13.93
CA LYS A 83 15.52 -14.94 -13.74
C LYS A 83 15.93 -14.98 -12.26
N LYS A 84 16.05 -13.81 -11.62
CA LYS A 84 16.41 -13.66 -10.21
C LYS A 84 15.42 -14.40 -9.29
N ALA A 85 14.12 -14.26 -9.55
CA ALA A 85 13.08 -14.95 -8.78
C ALA A 85 13.24 -16.47 -8.89
N LEU A 86 13.34 -17.00 -10.11
CA LEU A 86 13.44 -18.44 -10.37
C LEU A 86 14.71 -19.05 -9.80
N ASP A 87 15.85 -18.39 -9.99
CA ASP A 87 17.13 -18.80 -9.41
C ASP A 87 17.03 -18.87 -7.87
N SER A 88 16.35 -17.90 -7.23
CA SER A 88 16.20 -17.85 -5.77
C SER A 88 15.37 -18.99 -5.17
N ILE A 89 14.44 -19.55 -5.96
CA ILE A 89 13.64 -20.73 -5.55
C ILE A 89 14.19 -22.04 -6.11
N GLY A 90 15.34 -21.99 -6.80
CA GLY A 90 16.00 -23.17 -7.37
C GLY A 90 15.24 -23.79 -8.54
N LEU A 91 14.49 -22.97 -9.30
CA LEU A 91 13.85 -23.37 -10.56
C LEU A 91 14.73 -22.99 -11.74
N ASN A 92 15.17 -23.99 -12.52
CA ASN A 92 15.88 -23.76 -13.77
C ASN A 92 14.92 -24.03 -14.93
N ILE A 93 14.35 -22.97 -15.51
CA ILE A 93 13.31 -23.11 -16.53
C ILE A 93 13.96 -23.21 -17.92
N SER A 94 14.04 -24.44 -18.46
CA SER A 94 14.14 -24.66 -19.91
C SER A 94 12.78 -24.49 -20.60
N SER A 95 11.67 -24.86 -19.94
CA SER A 95 10.30 -24.51 -20.35
C SER A 95 9.34 -24.47 -19.15
N LEU A 96 8.34 -23.57 -19.18
CA LEU A 96 7.30 -23.48 -18.15
C LEU A 96 6.38 -24.70 -18.11
N ALA A 97 6.26 -25.42 -19.23
CA ALA A 97 5.46 -26.63 -19.36
C ALA A 97 6.01 -27.77 -18.50
N ASP A 98 7.33 -27.82 -18.26
CA ASP A 98 7.95 -28.88 -17.46
C ASP A 98 7.62 -28.76 -15.97
N VAL A 99 7.37 -27.54 -15.48
CA VAL A 99 6.98 -27.28 -14.08
C VAL A 99 5.58 -27.83 -13.80
N GLU A 100 4.68 -27.78 -14.78
CA GLU A 100 3.32 -28.29 -14.60
C GLU A 100 3.28 -29.80 -14.34
N TYR A 101 4.22 -30.58 -14.86
CA TYR A 101 4.20 -32.05 -14.70
C TYR A 101 5.13 -32.56 -13.59
N ASN A 102 5.96 -31.69 -12.99
CA ASN A 102 6.88 -32.07 -11.93
C ASN A 102 6.43 -31.50 -10.57
N TYR A 103 5.83 -32.37 -9.74
CA TYR A 103 5.36 -32.01 -8.39
C TYR A 103 6.43 -31.33 -7.54
N GLY A 104 7.69 -31.81 -7.58
CA GLY A 104 8.77 -31.22 -6.80
C GLY A 104 9.16 -29.81 -7.25
N GLU A 105 8.97 -29.49 -8.53
CA GLU A 105 9.18 -28.13 -9.05
C GLU A 105 7.98 -27.22 -8.74
N ARG A 106 6.74 -27.75 -8.75
CA ARG A 106 5.55 -26.99 -8.34
C ARG A 106 5.63 -26.54 -6.87
N ASP A 107 6.11 -27.40 -5.98
CA ASP A 107 6.22 -27.07 -4.55
C ASP A 107 7.18 -25.89 -4.28
N LYS A 108 8.14 -25.64 -5.19
CA LYS A 108 9.04 -24.47 -5.10
C LYS A 108 8.34 -23.14 -5.38
N LEU A 109 7.16 -23.16 -6.01
CA LEU A 109 6.32 -21.98 -6.26
C LEU A 109 5.48 -21.59 -5.05
N ILE A 110 5.47 -22.40 -3.98
CA ILE A 110 4.76 -22.08 -2.74
C ILE A 110 5.50 -20.92 -2.03
N PRO A 111 4.82 -19.81 -1.72
CA PRO A 111 5.44 -18.72 -0.97
C PRO A 111 5.92 -19.18 0.41
N LYS A 112 7.21 -19.02 0.71
CA LYS A 112 7.76 -19.39 2.03
C LYS A 112 7.39 -18.40 3.13
N ARG A 113 7.17 -17.13 2.78
CA ARG A 113 6.79 -16.05 3.68
C ARG A 113 5.83 -15.13 2.95
N ILE A 114 4.77 -14.71 3.63
CA ILE A 114 3.78 -13.77 3.14
C ILE A 114 3.65 -12.66 4.19
N MET A 115 3.71 -11.40 3.76
CA MET A 115 3.37 -10.26 4.61
C MET A 115 2.05 -9.68 4.16
N LEU A 116 1.06 -9.67 5.05
CA LEU A 116 -0.16 -8.88 4.87
C LEU A 116 0.11 -7.47 5.40
N LEU A 117 0.53 -6.59 4.48
CA LEU A 117 0.73 -5.18 4.76
C LEU A 117 -0.63 -4.46 4.74
N SER A 118 -1.19 -4.26 5.93
CA SER A 118 -2.50 -3.63 6.10
C SER A 118 -2.37 -2.12 6.26
N PHE A 119 -3.09 -1.40 5.40
CA PHE A 119 -3.32 0.04 5.50
C PHE A 119 -4.60 0.37 6.27
N ASN A 120 -5.36 -0.66 6.67
CA ASN A 120 -6.57 -0.52 7.46
C ASN A 120 -6.22 -0.60 8.96
N TYR A 121 -6.98 0.09 9.79
CA TYR A 121 -6.81 0.11 11.24
C TYR A 121 -7.59 -1.01 11.94
N THR A 122 -8.59 -1.58 11.28
CA THR A 122 -9.46 -2.62 11.85
C THR A 122 -8.82 -4.00 11.83
N LYS A 123 -9.40 -4.95 12.59
CA LYS A 123 -8.93 -6.35 12.66
C LYS A 123 -9.12 -7.16 11.36
N THR A 124 -9.59 -6.57 10.26
CA THR A 124 -9.90 -7.29 9.00
C THR A 124 -8.73 -8.11 8.48
N ALA A 125 -7.50 -7.58 8.47
CA ALA A 125 -6.35 -8.35 7.98
C ALA A 125 -6.04 -9.56 8.86
N LYS A 126 -6.23 -9.49 10.19
CA LYS A 126 -6.04 -10.62 11.14
C LYS A 126 -6.98 -11.79 10.88
N MET A 127 -8.04 -11.60 10.09
CA MET A 127 -8.98 -12.68 9.75
C MET A 127 -8.43 -13.63 8.69
N TYR A 128 -7.37 -13.24 7.99
CA TYR A 128 -6.72 -14.02 6.94
C TYR A 128 -5.40 -14.60 7.46
N GLY A 129 -5.32 -15.92 7.66
CA GLY A 129 -4.20 -16.54 8.34
C GLY A 129 -3.65 -17.76 7.61
N ASN A 130 -2.36 -18.01 7.78
CA ASN A 130 -1.68 -19.24 7.37
C ASN A 130 -0.35 -19.35 8.15
N PHE A 131 0.28 -20.52 8.19
CA PHE A 131 1.51 -20.77 8.95
C PHE A 131 2.70 -19.89 8.52
N ASN A 132 2.67 -19.37 7.29
CA ASN A 132 3.71 -18.54 6.67
C ASN A 132 3.31 -17.05 6.56
N ILE A 133 2.17 -16.62 7.13
CA ILE A 133 1.68 -15.24 7.07
C ILE A 133 2.16 -14.45 8.30
N THR A 134 2.63 -13.23 8.06
CA THR A 134 2.86 -12.20 9.08
C THR A 134 2.00 -10.98 8.78
N HIS A 135 1.35 -10.42 9.80
CA HIS A 135 0.55 -9.21 9.67
C HIS A 135 1.40 -7.99 10.01
N ASN A 136 1.34 -6.97 9.16
CA ASN A 136 2.00 -5.70 9.40
C ASN A 136 0.98 -4.58 9.21
N TYR A 137 0.59 -3.94 10.31
CA TYR A 137 -0.33 -2.81 10.32
C TYR A 137 0.47 -1.52 10.21
N ILE A 138 0.73 -1.09 8.97
CA ILE A 138 1.73 -0.06 8.69
C ILE A 138 1.39 1.28 9.34
N HIS A 139 0.09 1.56 9.48
CA HIS A 139 -0.44 2.75 10.14
C HIS A 139 -0.94 2.50 11.57
N GLY A 140 -0.59 1.36 12.19
CA GLY A 140 -1.14 0.97 13.49
C GLY A 140 -2.55 0.37 13.39
N GLU A 141 -3.11 0.01 14.55
CA GLU A 141 -4.35 -0.74 14.68
C GLU A 141 -5.23 -0.22 15.83
N LEU A 142 -6.54 -0.44 15.76
CA LEU A 142 -7.50 0.04 16.76
C LEU A 142 -7.29 -0.52 18.18
N GLU A 143 -6.62 -1.67 18.31
CA GLU A 143 -6.27 -2.22 19.63
C GLU A 143 -5.25 -1.36 20.36
N LYS A 144 -4.47 -0.55 19.63
CA LYS A 144 -3.48 0.40 20.13
C LYS A 144 -3.61 1.75 19.43
N PRO A 145 -4.70 2.50 19.69
CA PRO A 145 -4.99 3.74 18.98
C PRO A 145 -3.88 4.80 19.06
N GLU A 146 -3.04 4.74 20.08
CA GLU A 146 -1.87 5.62 20.24
C GLU A 146 -0.82 5.47 19.14
N ASN A 147 -0.81 4.33 18.44
CA ASN A 147 0.10 4.04 17.32
C ASN A 147 -0.53 4.35 15.96
N ILE A 148 -1.75 4.90 15.92
CA ILE A 148 -2.42 5.21 14.66
C ILE A 148 -1.69 6.35 13.95
N ILE A 149 -1.25 6.07 12.72
CA ILE A 149 -0.61 7.02 11.83
C ILE A 149 -1.63 7.51 10.82
N PHE A 150 -2.20 8.68 11.09
CA PHE A 150 -3.07 9.41 10.18
C PHE A 150 -2.35 10.69 9.75
N GLY A 151 -2.11 10.86 8.44
CA GLY A 151 -1.21 11.91 7.97
C GLY A 151 -0.84 11.83 6.50
N TYR A 152 0.18 12.54 6.06
CA TYR A 152 0.59 12.58 4.65
C TYR A 152 2.01 12.02 4.45
N GLY A 153 2.24 11.41 3.28
CA GLY A 153 3.48 10.71 2.93
C GLY A 153 3.79 10.80 1.44
N ASP A 154 3.76 12.02 0.89
CA ASP A 154 4.17 12.33 -0.49
C ASP A 154 5.46 13.17 -0.49
N GLU A 155 6.57 12.56 -0.08
CA GLU A 155 7.89 13.23 -0.11
C GLU A 155 8.45 13.39 -1.52
N LEU A 156 7.82 12.74 -2.50
CA LEU A 156 8.13 12.86 -3.91
C LEU A 156 7.45 14.09 -4.55
N ASP A 157 6.57 14.79 -3.83
CA ASP A 157 6.00 16.08 -4.25
C ASP A 157 7.08 17.16 -4.19
N LYS A 158 7.15 18.01 -5.23
CA LYS A 158 8.14 19.10 -5.33
C LYS A 158 7.99 20.12 -4.21
N SER A 159 6.78 20.33 -3.69
CA SER A 159 6.49 21.22 -2.58
C SER A 159 6.97 20.67 -1.24
N TYR A 160 7.32 19.38 -1.14
CA TYR A 160 7.86 18.82 0.11
C TYR A 160 9.20 19.44 0.50
N GLN A 161 10.07 19.76 -0.46
CA GLN A 161 11.31 20.48 -0.18
C GLN A 161 11.03 21.86 0.45
N SER A 162 10.02 22.58 -0.05
CA SER A 162 9.60 23.86 0.52
C SER A 162 9.15 23.74 1.96
N ILE A 163 8.51 22.62 2.35
CA ILE A 163 8.11 22.35 3.74
C ILE A 163 9.35 22.24 4.64
N LEU A 164 10.36 21.51 4.20
CA LEU A 164 11.61 21.35 4.95
C LEU A 164 12.36 22.69 5.10
N ASP A 165 12.40 23.48 4.03
CA ASP A 165 13.14 24.74 3.99
C ASP A 165 12.55 25.81 4.93
N MET A 166 11.27 25.72 5.30
CA MET A 166 10.63 26.64 6.26
C MET A 166 11.12 26.46 7.69
N ASN A 167 11.73 25.32 8.03
CA ASN A 167 12.26 25.03 9.36
C ASN A 167 11.22 25.22 10.50
N ASP A 168 9.96 24.86 10.22
CA ASP A 168 8.87 24.85 11.18
C ASP A 168 8.39 23.41 11.42
N ASN A 169 8.57 22.93 12.66
CA ASN A 169 8.21 21.56 13.04
C ASN A 169 6.70 21.32 13.02
N GLU A 170 5.86 22.36 13.12
CA GLU A 170 4.40 22.19 13.00
C GLU A 170 4.00 21.71 11.61
N LEU A 171 4.78 22.03 10.56
CA LEU A 171 4.54 21.52 9.21
C LEU A 171 4.85 20.02 9.11
N LEU A 172 5.76 19.50 9.95
CA LEU A 172 6.20 18.10 9.90
C LEU A 172 5.42 17.17 10.84
N ARG A 173 4.48 17.73 11.61
CA ARG A 173 3.79 17.04 12.71
C ARG A 173 3.06 15.76 12.30
N TYR A 174 2.50 15.73 11.09
CA TYR A 174 1.73 14.61 10.55
C TYR A 174 2.38 13.99 9.29
N VAL A 175 3.71 14.11 9.16
CA VAL A 175 4.47 13.40 8.12
C VAL A 175 4.59 11.93 8.49
N LYS A 176 4.10 11.05 7.62
CA LYS A 176 4.10 9.60 7.84
C LYS A 176 5.50 9.01 7.99
N SER A 177 6.49 9.44 7.20
CA SER A 177 7.87 8.92 7.32
C SER A 177 8.52 9.18 8.67
N VAL A 178 8.20 10.31 9.31
CA VAL A 178 8.64 10.60 10.67
C VAL A 178 7.87 9.73 11.66
N LYS A 179 6.55 9.65 11.50
CA LYS A 179 5.67 8.83 12.35
C LYS A 179 5.99 7.33 12.30
N TYR A 180 6.47 6.82 11.18
CA TYR A 180 6.92 5.43 11.05
C TYR A 180 8.09 5.08 11.96
N LEU A 181 8.81 6.06 12.51
CA LEU A 181 9.87 5.83 13.50
C LEU A 181 9.35 5.59 14.92
N GLU A 182 8.07 5.87 15.19
CA GLU A 182 7.44 5.68 16.50
C GLU A 182 7.19 4.20 16.80
N THR A 183 7.17 3.34 15.77
CA THR A 183 6.98 1.88 15.90
C THR A 183 7.93 1.10 14.99
N ARG A 184 7.97 -0.23 15.11
CA ARG A 184 8.81 -1.09 14.25
C ARG A 184 8.19 -1.48 12.92
N HIS A 185 6.92 -1.15 12.67
CA HIS A 185 6.17 -1.64 11.50
C HIS A 185 6.87 -1.38 10.16
N TYR A 186 7.38 -0.17 9.96
CA TYR A 186 8.10 0.18 8.74
C TYR A 186 9.46 -0.52 8.64
N HIS A 187 10.18 -0.68 9.75
CA HIS A 187 11.45 -1.41 9.76
C HIS A 187 11.25 -2.90 9.44
N ASP A 188 10.22 -3.52 10.00
CA ASP A 188 9.89 -4.92 9.74
C ASP A 188 9.45 -5.13 8.28
N LEU A 189 8.80 -4.13 7.66
CA LEU A 189 8.56 -4.09 6.21
C LEU A 189 9.90 -4.08 5.44
N LEU A 190 10.82 -3.17 5.76
CA LEU A 190 12.12 -3.09 5.06
C LEU A 190 12.91 -4.41 5.18
N GLU A 191 12.98 -5.01 6.37
CA GLU A 191 13.61 -6.32 6.57
C GLU A 191 12.96 -7.41 5.70
N PHE A 192 11.63 -7.37 5.56
CA PHE A 192 10.90 -8.30 4.69
C PHE A 192 11.25 -8.11 3.20
N LEU A 193 11.25 -6.86 2.71
CA LEU A 193 11.57 -6.55 1.30
C LEU A 193 13.00 -6.94 0.92
N LEU A 194 13.95 -6.80 1.85
CA LEU A 194 15.36 -7.13 1.65
C LEU A 194 15.63 -8.64 1.62
N ALA A 195 14.78 -9.46 2.25
CA ALA A 195 15.08 -10.86 2.51
C ALA A 195 15.18 -11.73 1.24
N ALA A 196 14.33 -11.51 0.24
CA ALA A 196 14.26 -12.32 -0.98
C ALA A 196 13.45 -11.61 -2.09
N PRO A 197 13.54 -12.05 -3.36
CA PRO A 197 12.59 -11.66 -4.42
C PRO A 197 11.13 -11.88 -3.99
N PHE A 198 10.27 -10.91 -4.29
CA PHE A 198 8.86 -10.93 -3.89
C PHE A 198 7.93 -10.40 -4.98
N GLN A 199 6.68 -10.86 -4.94
CA GLN A 199 5.57 -10.34 -5.74
C GLN A 199 4.62 -9.57 -4.82
N VAL A 200 4.08 -8.45 -5.31
CA VAL A 200 3.08 -7.65 -4.62
C VAL A 200 1.70 -7.99 -5.16
N LEU A 201 0.76 -8.32 -4.28
CA LEU A 201 -0.66 -8.45 -4.61
C LEU A 201 -1.39 -7.22 -4.10
N ILE A 202 -2.02 -6.45 -4.99
CA ILE A 202 -2.81 -5.27 -4.59
C ILE A 202 -4.27 -5.68 -4.48
N MET A 203 -4.77 -5.70 -3.24
CA MET A 203 -6.15 -6.03 -2.92
C MET A 203 -6.83 -4.79 -2.33
N GLY A 204 -7.63 -4.10 -3.14
CA GLY A 204 -8.34 -2.87 -2.77
C GLY A 204 -7.78 -1.61 -3.41
N HIS A 205 -8.25 -0.45 -2.95
CA HIS A 205 -8.03 0.85 -3.59
C HIS A 205 -6.84 1.65 -3.02
N SER A 206 -6.17 1.16 -1.97
CA SER A 206 -5.26 1.93 -1.10
C SER A 206 -3.89 2.27 -1.70
N CYS A 207 -3.81 2.52 -3.01
CA CYS A 207 -2.62 3.06 -3.68
C CYS A 207 -2.68 4.60 -3.83
N GLY A 208 -3.23 5.28 -2.81
CA GLY A 208 -3.45 6.73 -2.81
C GLY A 208 -2.16 7.52 -2.61
N ASN A 209 -2.22 8.83 -2.89
CA ASN A 209 -1.05 9.71 -2.81
C ASN A 209 -0.50 9.88 -1.38
N SER A 210 -1.32 9.65 -0.34
CA SER A 210 -0.88 9.85 1.04
C SER A 210 0.17 8.83 1.50
N ASP A 211 0.35 7.72 0.79
CA ASP A 211 1.34 6.68 1.08
C ASP A 211 2.39 6.54 -0.03
N ARG A 212 2.50 7.55 -0.88
CA ARG A 212 3.24 7.47 -2.14
C ARG A 212 4.71 7.12 -1.97
N THR A 213 5.39 7.70 -0.98
CA THR A 213 6.78 7.35 -0.67
C THR A 213 6.92 5.87 -0.28
N LEU A 214 6.03 5.37 0.58
CA LEU A 214 6.07 4.00 1.06
C LEU A 214 5.81 3.01 -0.09
N LEU A 215 4.77 3.27 -0.88
CA LEU A 215 4.42 2.43 -2.03
C LEU A 215 5.53 2.47 -3.08
N ASN A 216 6.14 3.63 -3.34
CA ASN A 216 7.31 3.73 -4.21
C ASN A 216 8.46 2.84 -3.71
N THR A 217 8.74 2.87 -2.41
CA THR A 217 9.78 2.04 -1.78
C THR A 217 9.53 0.55 -2.05
N VAL A 218 8.29 0.08 -1.93
CA VAL A 218 7.91 -1.32 -2.20
C VAL A 218 7.97 -1.62 -3.70
N PHE A 219 7.37 -0.76 -4.53
CA PHE A 219 7.15 -1.01 -5.95
C PHE A 219 8.42 -0.91 -6.79
N GLU A 220 9.36 -0.04 -6.41
CA GLU A 220 10.64 0.16 -7.08
C GLU A 220 11.80 -0.60 -6.40
N HIS A 221 11.54 -1.34 -5.31
CA HIS A 221 12.53 -2.19 -4.66
C HIS A 221 13.19 -3.17 -5.64
N GLU A 222 14.49 -3.43 -5.51
CA GLU A 222 15.24 -4.32 -6.41
C GLU A 222 14.82 -5.81 -6.36
N ASN A 223 14.13 -6.19 -5.29
CA ASN A 223 13.57 -7.53 -5.10
C ASN A 223 12.10 -7.62 -5.53
N CYS A 224 11.43 -6.51 -5.87
CA CYS A 224 10.07 -6.56 -6.39
C CYS A 224 10.10 -7.09 -7.83
N VAL A 225 9.54 -8.28 -8.04
CA VAL A 225 9.54 -8.95 -9.35
C VAL A 225 8.21 -8.86 -10.09
N SER A 226 7.12 -8.50 -9.42
CA SER A 226 5.88 -8.06 -10.09
C SER A 226 4.86 -7.49 -9.12
N ILE A 227 3.88 -6.78 -9.68
CA ILE A 227 2.74 -6.19 -8.98
C ILE A 227 1.47 -6.64 -9.69
N LYS A 228 0.67 -7.44 -9.00
CA LYS A 228 -0.57 -8.01 -9.52
C LYS A 228 -1.79 -7.34 -8.88
N PRO A 229 -2.49 -6.48 -9.62
CA PRO A 229 -3.72 -5.88 -9.13
C PRO A 229 -4.91 -6.83 -9.20
N PHE A 230 -5.64 -6.95 -8.09
CA PHE A 230 -6.98 -7.55 -8.08
C PHE A 230 -8.01 -6.44 -8.23
N TYR A 231 -8.81 -6.54 -9.28
CA TYR A 231 -9.74 -5.49 -9.66
C TYR A 231 -11.19 -5.97 -9.52
N HIS A 232 -12.09 -5.04 -9.26
CA HIS A 232 -13.50 -5.33 -9.13
C HIS A 232 -14.20 -5.22 -10.47
N LYS A 233 -15.14 -6.13 -10.72
CA LYS A 233 -16.01 -6.12 -11.89
C LYS A 233 -17.47 -6.12 -11.42
N TRP A 234 -18.21 -5.10 -11.84
CA TRP A 234 -19.63 -4.96 -11.53
C TRP A 234 -20.50 -5.77 -12.50
N GLU A 235 -21.75 -6.02 -12.09
CA GLU A 235 -22.73 -6.79 -12.90
C GLU A 235 -23.01 -6.15 -14.27
N ASP A 236 -22.90 -4.83 -14.38
CA ASP A 236 -23.06 -4.08 -15.63
C ASP A 236 -21.87 -4.20 -16.60
N GLY A 237 -20.83 -4.94 -16.22
CA GLY A 237 -19.65 -5.21 -17.02
C GLY A 237 -18.53 -4.17 -16.88
N ARG A 238 -18.75 -3.07 -16.13
CA ARG A 238 -17.68 -2.13 -15.79
C ARG A 238 -16.67 -2.77 -14.85
N ASP A 239 -15.45 -2.23 -14.85
CA ASP A 239 -14.40 -2.61 -13.90
C ASP A 239 -13.54 -1.41 -13.47
N ASN A 240 -12.86 -1.55 -12.33
CA ASN A 240 -12.00 -0.50 -11.77
C ASN A 240 -10.50 -0.69 -12.12
N TYR A 241 -10.16 -1.59 -13.06
CA TYR A 241 -8.76 -1.91 -13.35
C TYR A 241 -7.96 -0.68 -13.77
N LEU A 242 -8.53 0.14 -14.65
CA LEU A 242 -7.86 1.34 -15.17
C LEU A 242 -7.55 2.35 -14.04
N GLU A 243 -8.51 2.59 -13.16
CA GLU A 243 -8.34 3.48 -12.01
C GLU A 243 -7.23 2.97 -11.08
N LEU A 244 -7.24 1.67 -10.80
CA LEU A 244 -6.27 1.05 -9.91
C LEU A 244 -4.85 1.12 -10.50
N VAL A 245 -4.68 0.81 -11.78
CA VAL A 245 -3.38 0.94 -12.46
C VAL A 245 -2.92 2.39 -12.57
N GLN A 246 -3.84 3.34 -12.77
CA GLN A 246 -3.51 4.77 -12.72
C GLN A 246 -2.97 5.18 -11.34
N ASN A 247 -3.62 4.72 -10.26
CA ASN A 247 -3.15 4.97 -8.89
C ASN A 247 -1.78 4.32 -8.64
N ILE A 248 -1.58 3.06 -9.06
CA ILE A 248 -0.27 2.40 -8.99
C ILE A 248 0.80 3.22 -9.73
N SER A 249 0.51 3.68 -10.95
CA SER A 249 1.51 4.39 -11.76
C SER A 249 2.02 5.69 -11.14
N ARG A 250 1.19 6.39 -10.34
CA ARG A 250 1.60 7.59 -9.59
C ARG A 250 2.68 7.31 -8.55
N ASN A 251 2.78 6.07 -8.07
CA ASN A 251 3.76 5.64 -7.08
C ASN A 251 5.12 5.25 -7.69
N PHE A 252 5.28 5.36 -9.01
CA PHE A 252 6.55 5.09 -9.69
C PHE A 252 7.26 6.40 -10.08
N THR A 253 8.58 6.41 -9.93
CA THR A 253 9.46 7.43 -10.53
C THR A 253 10.03 6.95 -11.87
N ASN A 254 10.06 5.63 -12.09
CA ASN A 254 10.58 4.98 -13.27
C ASN A 254 9.48 4.25 -14.06
N MET A 255 9.02 4.90 -15.13
CA MET A 255 7.96 4.36 -16.00
C MET A 255 8.34 3.09 -16.78
N LYS A 256 9.64 2.80 -16.93
CA LYS A 256 10.07 1.52 -17.50
C LYS A 256 9.82 0.39 -16.50
N LEU A 257 10.16 0.58 -15.22
CA LEU A 257 9.88 -0.39 -14.16
C LEU A 257 8.39 -0.60 -13.96
N PHE A 258 7.58 0.47 -14.00
CA PHE A 258 6.12 0.36 -13.95
C PHE A 258 5.58 -0.60 -15.02
N ARG A 259 5.96 -0.41 -16.29
CA ARG A 259 5.50 -1.25 -17.40
C ARG A 259 6.06 -2.68 -17.38
N ASP A 260 7.22 -2.90 -16.76
CA ASP A 260 7.81 -4.23 -16.63
C ASP A 260 7.16 -5.02 -15.47
N ARG A 261 6.88 -4.36 -14.34
CA ARG A 261 6.46 -5.01 -13.10
C ARG A 261 4.95 -5.16 -12.96
N VAL A 262 4.15 -4.23 -13.48
CA VAL A 262 2.69 -4.31 -13.35
C VAL A 262 2.16 -5.34 -14.33
N VAL A 263 1.49 -6.36 -13.79
CA VAL A 263 0.95 -7.48 -14.54
C VAL A 263 -0.15 -7.01 -15.50
N ASN A 264 -0.22 -7.60 -16.70
CA ASN A 264 -1.24 -7.25 -17.69
C ASN A 264 -2.65 -7.65 -17.21
N LYS A 265 -3.66 -6.91 -17.66
CA LYS A 265 -5.07 -7.14 -17.29
C LYS A 265 -5.52 -8.58 -17.53
N GLU A 266 -5.09 -9.19 -18.62
CA GLU A 266 -5.45 -10.57 -19.00
C GLU A 266 -4.94 -11.64 -18.01
N GLN A 267 -3.89 -11.31 -17.25
CA GLN A 267 -3.29 -12.17 -16.24
C GLN A 267 -3.81 -11.84 -14.82
N CYS A 268 -4.57 -10.75 -14.67
CA CYS A 268 -5.15 -10.32 -13.41
C CYS A 268 -6.45 -11.08 -13.09
N LYS A 269 -6.76 -11.20 -11.80
CA LYS A 269 -7.98 -11.87 -11.31
C LYS A 269 -8.96 -10.82 -10.78
N THR A 270 -10.26 -11.09 -10.93
CA THR A 270 -11.33 -10.25 -10.38
C THR A 270 -11.66 -10.64 -8.94
N MET A 271 -11.89 -9.64 -8.07
CA MET A 271 -12.33 -9.84 -6.68
C MET A 271 -13.33 -8.79 -6.20
#